data_AF-A0A5C6MY23-F1
#
_entry.id   AF-A0A5C6MY23-F1
#
_cell.length_a   1.000
_cell.length_b   1.000
_cell.length_c   1.000
_cell.angle_alpha   90.00
_cell.angle_beta   90.00
_cell.angle_gamma   90.00
#
_symmetry.space_group_name_H-M   'P 1'
#
loop_
_entity.id
_entity.type
_entity.pdbx_description
1 polymer ?
#
loop_
_entity_poly.entity_id
_entity_poly.type
_entity_poly.pdbx_seq_one_letter_code
_entity_poly.pdbx_strand_id
1 'polypeptide(L)'
;MFGLLTSSFLVSDSPLLLFLHLLLPQGSRQEVTFTKRKFGLMKKAYELSVLCDCEIALIIFNSTNKLFQYASTDMDKVLLKYTEYNEPHESRTNSDIVEVDEE
;
A
#
# COMPACT_ATOMS: atom_id res chain seq x y z
N MET A 1 27.12 -17.77 -6.67
CA MET A 1 26.16 -17.34 -7.69
C MET A 1 25.13 -16.42 -7.05
N PHE A 2 25.59 -15.28 -6.53
CA PHE A 2 24.76 -14.20 -5.99
C PHE A 2 25.14 -12.96 -6.79
N GLY A 3 24.35 -12.62 -7.79
CA GLY A 3 24.64 -11.51 -8.67
C GLY A 3 23.44 -11.27 -9.58
N LEU A 4 23.05 -10.00 -9.67
CA LEU A 4 21.95 -9.43 -10.47
C LEU A 4 20.58 -9.34 -9.76
N LEU A 5 20.51 -8.59 -8.66
CA LEU A 5 19.25 -7.98 -8.20
C LEU A 5 19.49 -6.66 -7.45
N THR A 6 20.39 -5.80 -7.94
CA THR A 6 20.56 -4.44 -7.39
C THR A 6 20.89 -3.44 -8.50
N SER A 7 20.01 -3.29 -9.49
CA SER A 7 20.09 -2.14 -10.41
C SER A 7 18.78 -1.35 -10.53
N SER A 8 17.67 -1.87 -10.02
CA SER A 8 16.39 -1.16 -9.97
C SER A 8 16.07 -0.60 -8.57
N PHE A 9 16.79 -1.04 -7.54
CA PHE A 9 16.59 -0.60 -6.15
C PHE A 9 17.06 0.84 -5.89
N LEU A 10 18.00 1.37 -6.68
CA LEU A 10 18.62 2.68 -6.41
C LEU A 10 17.81 3.89 -6.92
N VAL A 11 16.78 3.69 -7.74
CA VAL A 11 15.97 4.83 -8.24
C VAL A 11 14.74 5.09 -7.36
N SER A 12 14.27 4.11 -6.57
CA SER A 12 13.07 4.27 -5.72
C SER A 12 13.37 4.59 -4.24
N ASP A 13 14.55 4.20 -3.73
CA ASP A 13 14.96 4.49 -2.34
C ASP A 13 15.89 5.71 -2.23
N SER A 14 16.07 6.48 -3.30
CA SER A 14 16.81 7.75 -3.23
C SER A 14 16.07 8.71 -2.28
N PRO A 15 16.60 9.03 -1.09
CA PRO A 15 15.95 9.96 -0.16
C PRO A 15 15.74 11.33 -0.82
N LEU A 16 16.58 11.64 -1.82
CA LEU A 16 16.54 12.85 -2.63
C LEU A 16 15.32 12.95 -3.56
N LEU A 17 14.77 11.84 -4.05
CA LEU A 17 13.58 11.86 -4.93
C LEU A 17 12.29 12.00 -4.11
N LEU A 18 12.27 11.38 -2.93
CA LEU A 18 11.26 11.64 -1.90
C LEU A 18 11.36 13.08 -1.39
N PHE A 19 12.58 13.61 -1.19
CA PHE A 19 12.81 15.02 -0.83
C PHE A 19 12.38 15.99 -1.93
N LEU A 20 12.58 15.65 -3.22
CA LEU A 20 12.13 16.47 -4.34
C LEU A 20 10.60 16.51 -4.45
N HIS A 21 9.90 15.40 -4.14
CA HIS A 21 8.44 15.38 -4.01
C HIS A 21 7.95 16.16 -2.77
N LEU A 22 8.81 16.35 -1.76
CA LEU A 22 8.50 17.04 -0.49
C LEU A 22 8.86 18.54 -0.48
N LEU A 23 9.64 19.02 -1.46
CA LEU A 23 10.07 20.42 -1.55
C LEU A 23 9.11 21.32 -2.34
N LEU A 24 7.98 20.80 -2.83
CA LEU A 24 6.91 21.62 -3.40
C LEU A 24 5.77 21.76 -2.37
N PRO A 25 5.69 22.90 -1.64
CA PRO A 25 4.60 23.19 -0.72
C PRO A 25 3.35 23.64 -1.49
N GLN A 26 2.87 22.80 -2.39
CA GLN A 26 1.67 23.06 -3.20
C GLN A 26 0.55 22.10 -2.77
N GLY A 27 0.24 22.06 -1.48
CA GLY A 27 -0.82 21.17 -0.95
C GLY A 27 -1.11 21.40 0.53
N SER A 28 -2.36 21.16 0.93
CA SER A 28 -2.80 21.22 2.32
C SER A 28 -2.09 20.16 3.19
N ARG A 29 -1.98 20.40 4.52
CA ARG A 29 -1.38 19.44 5.47
C ARG A 29 -2.02 18.04 5.38
N GLN A 30 -3.30 17.98 5.05
CA GLN A 30 -4.05 16.74 4.88
C GLN A 30 -3.58 15.97 3.64
N GLU A 31 -3.36 16.65 2.52
CA GLU A 31 -2.88 16.04 1.27
C GLU A 31 -1.45 15.52 1.40
N VAL A 32 -0.58 16.27 2.10
CA VAL A 32 0.79 15.82 2.40
C VAL A 32 0.77 14.57 3.27
N THR A 33 -0.08 14.56 4.31
CA THR A 33 -0.20 13.41 5.23
C THR A 33 -0.75 12.19 4.51
N PHE A 34 -1.82 12.37 3.71
CA PHE A 34 -2.41 11.31 2.91
C PHE A 34 -1.38 10.69 1.97
N THR A 35 -0.63 11.52 1.24
CA THR A 35 0.38 11.06 0.29
C THR A 35 1.46 10.22 0.99
N LYS A 36 2.00 10.70 2.12
CA LYS A 36 3.01 9.98 2.91
C LYS A 36 2.48 8.67 3.47
N ARG A 37 1.32 8.69 4.14
CA ARG A 37 0.75 7.48 4.78
C ARG A 37 0.31 6.44 3.77
N LYS A 38 -0.31 6.87 2.65
CA LYS A 38 -0.69 5.99 1.54
C LYS A 38 0.52 5.28 0.96
N PHE A 39 1.61 6.00 0.71
CA PHE A 39 2.84 5.39 0.19
C PHE A 39 3.46 4.40 1.20
N GLY A 40 3.53 4.78 2.48
CA GLY A 40 4.01 3.87 3.54
C GLY A 40 3.18 2.59 3.65
N LEU A 41 1.85 2.68 3.52
CA LEU A 41 0.96 1.52 3.52
C LEU A 41 1.19 0.61 2.31
N MET A 42 1.33 1.18 1.11
CA MET A 42 1.65 0.41 -0.10
C MET A 42 3.01 -0.30 0.02
N LYS A 43 4.02 0.34 0.62
CA LYS A 43 5.33 -0.29 0.86
C LYS A 43 5.22 -1.49 1.81
N LYS A 44 4.46 -1.37 2.91
CA LYS A 44 4.21 -2.49 3.82
C LYS A 44 3.45 -3.64 3.16
N ALA A 45 2.44 -3.33 2.33
CA ALA A 45 1.72 -4.34 1.56
C ALA A 45 2.65 -5.09 0.60
N TYR A 46 3.54 -4.37 -0.10
CA TYR A 46 4.57 -4.97 -0.95
C TYR A 46 5.50 -5.88 -0.14
N GLU A 47 6.07 -5.40 0.97
CA GLU A 47 6.97 -6.18 1.82
C GLU A 47 6.29 -7.48 2.30
N LEU A 48 5.04 -7.40 2.77
CA LEU A 48 4.27 -8.56 3.20
C LEU A 48 4.04 -9.56 2.06
N SER A 49 3.66 -9.08 0.87
CA SER A 49 3.43 -9.94 -0.30
C SER A 49 4.67 -10.73 -0.69
N VAL A 50 5.86 -10.11 -0.63
CA VAL A 50 7.12 -10.74 -1.00
C VAL A 50 7.62 -11.69 0.09
N LEU A 51 7.51 -11.30 1.37
CA LEU A 51 8.01 -12.11 2.49
C LEU A 51 7.17 -13.38 2.72
N CYS A 52 5.87 -13.31 2.47
CA CYS A 52 4.93 -14.39 2.77
C CYS A 52 4.34 -15.06 1.53
N ASP A 53 4.77 -14.67 0.32
CA ASP A 53 4.26 -15.17 -0.96
C ASP A 53 2.73 -15.12 -1.05
N CYS A 54 2.16 -13.92 -0.82
CA CYS A 54 0.72 -13.72 -0.80
C CYS A 54 0.23 -12.63 -1.76
N GLU A 55 -1.00 -12.80 -2.25
CA GLU A 55 -1.67 -11.83 -3.12
C GLU A 55 -2.40 -10.78 -2.27
N ILE A 56 -2.11 -9.49 -2.51
CA ILE A 56 -2.68 -8.38 -1.75
C ILE A 56 -3.27 -7.37 -2.73
N ALA A 57 -4.52 -6.96 -2.48
CA ALA A 57 -5.16 -5.82 -3.11
C ALA A 57 -5.52 -4.76 -2.06
N LEU A 58 -5.26 -3.50 -2.39
CA LEU A 58 -5.57 -2.34 -1.56
C LEU A 58 -6.32 -1.30 -2.38
N ILE A 59 -7.47 -0.89 -1.88
CA ILE A 59 -8.35 0.12 -2.49
C ILE A 59 -8.55 1.25 -1.48
N ILE A 60 -8.29 2.49 -1.89
CA ILE A 60 -8.42 3.67 -1.04
C ILE A 60 -9.22 4.72 -1.81
N PHE A 61 -10.31 5.18 -1.21
CA PHE A 61 -11.02 6.38 -1.63
C PHE A 61 -10.72 7.52 -0.67
N ASN A 62 -10.41 8.70 -1.18
CA ASN A 62 -10.28 9.90 -0.36
C ASN A 62 -11.63 10.62 -0.20
N SER A 63 -11.65 11.71 0.58
CA SER A 63 -12.85 12.53 0.82
C SER A 63 -13.44 13.17 -0.45
N THR A 64 -12.68 13.21 -1.54
CA THR A 64 -13.12 13.70 -2.87
C THR A 64 -13.51 12.57 -3.82
N ASN A 65 -13.70 11.35 -3.32
CA ASN A 65 -14.01 10.14 -4.08
C ASN A 65 -12.97 9.78 -5.17
N LYS A 66 -11.73 10.25 -5.04
CA LYS A 66 -10.64 9.81 -5.92
C LYS A 66 -10.16 8.42 -5.49
N LEU A 67 -10.12 7.51 -6.45
CA LEU A 67 -9.62 6.14 -6.28
C LEU A 67 -8.09 6.12 -6.34
N PHE A 68 -7.48 5.44 -5.37
CA PHE A 68 -6.08 5.03 -5.38
C PHE A 68 -6.02 3.55 -5.09
N GLN A 69 -5.23 2.81 -5.87
CA GLN A 69 -5.15 1.36 -5.72
C GLN A 69 -3.71 0.85 -5.77
N TYR A 70 -3.50 -0.31 -5.17
CA TYR A 70 -2.28 -1.11 -5.26
C TYR A 70 -2.68 -2.59 -5.31
N ALA A 71 -1.98 -3.37 -6.13
CA ALA A 71 -2.06 -4.82 -6.14
C ALA A 71 -0.64 -5.38 -6.21
N SER A 72 -0.35 -6.47 -5.51
CA SER A 72 0.96 -7.13 -5.58
C SER A 72 1.21 -7.77 -6.94
N THR A 73 0.15 -8.15 -7.65
CA THR A 73 0.19 -8.72 -9.01
C THR A 73 -0.66 -7.90 -9.99
N ASP A 74 -1.95 -8.20 -10.09
CA ASP A 74 -2.92 -7.57 -10.98
C ASP A 74 -4.25 -7.37 -10.24
N MET A 75 -4.80 -6.16 -10.30
CA MET A 75 -5.99 -5.83 -9.52
C MET A 75 -7.20 -6.65 -9.95
N ASP A 76 -7.41 -6.82 -11.26
CA ASP A 76 -8.58 -7.51 -11.78
C ASP A 76 -8.53 -9.00 -11.41
N LYS A 77 -7.34 -9.61 -11.42
CA LYS A 77 -7.16 -11.00 -10.96
C LYS A 77 -7.49 -11.18 -9.49
N VAL A 78 -7.00 -10.30 -8.61
CA VAL A 78 -7.26 -10.42 -7.17
C VAL A 78 -8.73 -10.18 -6.85
N LEU A 79 -9.38 -9.23 -7.53
CA LEU A 79 -10.81 -8.97 -7.37
C LEU A 79 -11.68 -10.10 -7.91
N LEU A 80 -11.34 -10.68 -9.07
CA LEU A 80 -12.04 -11.84 -9.60
C LEU A 80 -11.95 -13.00 -8.62
N LYS A 81 -10.73 -13.30 -8.13
CA LYS A 81 -10.51 -14.31 -7.09
C LYS A 81 -11.35 -14.01 -5.84
N TYR A 82 -11.43 -12.77 -5.38
CA TYR A 82 -12.29 -12.40 -4.25
C TYR A 82 -13.77 -12.72 -4.48
N THR A 83 -14.30 -12.47 -5.69
CA THR A 83 -15.70 -12.77 -6.02
C THR A 83 -16.01 -14.27 -6.14
N GLU A 84 -15.00 -15.11 -6.35
CA GLU A 84 -15.14 -16.57 -6.41
C GLU A 84 -15.19 -17.22 -5.02
N TYR A 85 -14.80 -16.51 -3.97
CA TYR A 85 -14.86 -16.99 -2.59
C TYR A 85 -16.19 -16.62 -1.94
N ASN A 86 -16.83 -17.60 -1.29
CA ASN A 86 -18.13 -17.40 -0.62
C ASN A 86 -18.00 -16.52 0.63
N GLU A 87 -16.98 -16.76 1.46
CA GLU A 87 -16.77 -16.04 2.73
C GLU A 87 -15.26 -15.90 3.03
N PRO A 88 -14.83 -14.77 3.62
CA PRO A 88 -13.45 -14.59 4.04
C PRO A 88 -13.14 -15.44 5.28
N HIS A 89 -11.91 -15.98 5.36
CA HIS A 89 -11.44 -16.69 6.56
C HIS A 89 -11.32 -15.76 7.77
N GLU A 90 -10.92 -14.51 7.54
CA GLU A 90 -10.86 -13.44 8.54
C GLU A 90 -11.37 -12.14 7.92
N SER A 91 -12.19 -11.39 8.66
CA SER A 91 -12.71 -10.09 8.26
C SER A 91 -12.59 -9.11 9.43
N ARG A 92 -11.96 -7.96 9.20
CA ARG A 92 -11.74 -6.91 10.20
C ARG A 92 -12.25 -5.57 9.69
N THR A 93 -12.81 -4.78 10.61
CA THR A 93 -13.26 -3.41 10.42
C THR A 93 -12.47 -2.48 11.36
N ASN A 94 -12.69 -1.17 11.25
CA ASN A 94 -12.03 -0.21 12.14
C ASN A 94 -12.38 -0.45 13.62
N SER A 95 -13.56 -0.97 13.94
CA SER A 95 -13.95 -1.29 15.31
C SER A 95 -13.11 -2.43 15.88
N ASP A 96 -12.84 -3.47 15.08
CA ASP A 96 -12.07 -4.64 15.53
C ASP A 96 -10.59 -4.35 15.78
N ILE A 97 -10.05 -3.29 15.17
CA ILE A 97 -8.61 -2.94 15.28
C ILE A 97 -8.36 -2.06 16.50
N VAL A 98 -9.29 -1.17 16.85
CA VAL A 98 -9.12 -0.24 17.99
C VAL A 98 -9.12 -0.97 19.33
N GLU A 99 -9.79 -2.13 19.43
CA GLU A 99 -9.88 -2.91 20.67
C GLU A 99 -8.58 -3.69 21.01
N VAL A 100 -7.64 -3.83 20.06
CA VAL A 100 -6.40 -4.62 20.27
C VAL A 100 -5.31 -3.83 21.02
N ASP A 101 -5.42 -2.51 21.08
CA ASP A 101 -4.41 -1.65 21.72
C ASP A 101 -4.67 -1.42 23.24
N GLU A 102 -5.78 -1.93 23.80
CA GLU A 102 -6.14 -1.77 25.21
C GLU A 102 -5.88 -3.01 26.10
N GLU A 103 -5.34 -4.11 25.54
CA GLU A 103 -4.96 -5.33 26.28
C GLU A 103 -3.44 -5.50 26.47
#